data_AF-A0A9P5W2R1-F1
#
_entry.id   AF-A0A9P5W2R1-F1
#
_cell.length_a   1.000
_cell.length_b   1.000
_cell.length_c   1.000
_cell.angle_alpha   90.00
_cell.angle_beta   90.00
_cell.angle_gamma   90.00
#
_symmetry.space_group_name_H-M   'P 1'
#
loop_
_entity.id
_entity.type
_entity.pdbx_description
1 polymer ?
#
loop_
_entity_poly.entity_id
_entity_poly.type
_entity_poly.pdbx_seq_one_letter_code
_entity_poly.pdbx_strand_id
1 'polypeptide(L)'
;MEVLRDNFHAELPYIKEAIDECEFIAIDAEFSGTDLWIKYTPIRVLGGRLHTEANRRTINTTLEQGYEELRKSATQFLVVQIGISTFKFDPSNGSYLAKPFNFFIFPTTTVGYSPQGRCFLTEASSLDFLAKNRFDFNKWIHHGVHYMTKHEEEIFIRERTRLANNEFDVIGVDPTQLAWLQGEMLVVAPSSVREHAK
;
A
#
# COMPACT_ATOMS: atom_id res chain seq x y z
N MET A 1 -10.64 1.39 20.28
CA MET A 1 -9.25 0.97 20.52
C MET A 1 -8.41 1.36 19.32
N GLU A 2 -7.22 1.94 19.53
CA GLU A 2 -6.25 2.12 18.45
C GLU A 2 -5.48 0.84 18.21
N VAL A 3 -5.49 0.37 16.97
CA VAL A 3 -4.82 -0.85 16.55
C VAL A 3 -3.67 -0.46 15.62
N LEU A 4 -2.46 -0.70 16.11
CA LEU A 4 -1.18 -0.41 15.50
C LEU A 4 -0.43 -1.72 15.29
N ARG A 5 0.62 -1.71 14.47
CA ARG A 5 1.47 -2.88 14.22
C ARG A 5 1.95 -3.54 15.51
N ASP A 6 2.33 -2.74 16.50
CA ASP A 6 2.99 -3.22 17.72
C ASP A 6 2.02 -3.95 18.66
N ASN A 7 0.72 -3.61 18.64
CA ASN A 7 -0.30 -4.27 19.45
C ASN A 7 -1.21 -5.20 18.66
N PHE A 8 -1.20 -5.15 17.31
CA PHE A 8 -2.13 -5.88 16.46
C PHE A 8 -2.20 -7.38 16.79
N HIS A 9 -1.06 -8.05 16.95
CA HIS A 9 -1.02 -9.48 17.26
C HIS A 9 -1.58 -9.81 18.65
N ALA A 10 -1.35 -8.95 19.64
CA ALA A 10 -1.84 -9.15 21.00
C ALA A 10 -3.36 -8.92 21.08
N GLU A 11 -3.87 -7.95 20.34
CA GLU A 11 -5.30 -7.58 20.33
C GLU A 11 -6.14 -8.43 19.37
N LEU A 12 -5.50 -9.12 18.41
CA LEU A 12 -6.20 -9.90 17.39
C LEU A 12 -7.23 -10.92 17.94
N PRO A 13 -6.96 -11.67 19.03
CA PRO A 13 -7.95 -12.56 19.62
C PRO A 13 -9.21 -11.83 20.08
N TYR A 14 -9.06 -10.68 20.76
CA TYR A 14 -10.18 -9.88 21.24
C TYR A 14 -10.98 -9.25 20.10
N ILE A 15 -10.29 -8.78 19.05
CA ILE A 15 -10.93 -8.25 17.83
C ILE A 15 -11.75 -9.34 17.15
N LYS A 16 -11.21 -10.57 17.02
CA LYS A 16 -11.93 -11.71 16.43
C LYS A 16 -13.16 -12.07 17.23
N GLU A 17 -13.04 -12.20 18.55
CA GLU A 17 -14.17 -12.45 19.44
C GLU A 17 -15.26 -11.37 19.28
N ALA A 18 -14.87 -10.09 19.23
CA ALA A 18 -15.82 -9.01 19.01
C ALA A 18 -16.56 -9.11 17.67
N ILE A 19 -15.88 -9.55 16.60
CA ILE A 19 -16.48 -9.78 15.28
C ILE A 19 -17.42 -11.00 15.32
N ASP A 20 -16.97 -12.11 15.92
CA ASP A 20 -17.73 -13.37 15.96
C ASP A 20 -19.02 -13.24 16.79
N GLU A 21 -19.00 -12.42 17.85
CA GLU A 21 -20.15 -12.23 18.73
C GLU A 21 -21.14 -11.14 18.28
N CYS A 22 -20.78 -10.31 17.30
CA CYS A 22 -21.61 -9.19 16.91
C CYS A 22 -22.74 -9.59 15.94
N GLU A 23 -23.78 -8.77 15.91
CA GLU A 23 -24.90 -8.94 14.97
C GLU A 23 -24.64 -8.21 13.65
N PHE A 24 -23.94 -7.07 13.72
CA PHE A 24 -23.52 -6.33 12.55
C PHE A 24 -22.28 -5.48 12.83
N ILE A 25 -21.68 -5.02 11.73
CA ILE A 25 -20.47 -4.19 11.73
C ILE A 25 -20.75 -2.92 10.95
N ALA A 26 -20.26 -1.78 11.45
CA ALA A 26 -20.11 -0.55 10.69
C ALA A 26 -18.64 -0.32 10.37
N ILE A 27 -18.35 0.13 9.14
CA ILE A 27 -16.99 0.40 8.66
C ILE A 27 -16.93 1.83 8.14
N ASP A 28 -15.83 2.51 8.44
CA ASP A 28 -15.49 3.80 7.88
C ASP A 28 -13.98 3.84 7.57
N ALA A 29 -13.55 4.73 6.66
CA ALA A 29 -12.17 4.78 6.21
C ALA A 29 -11.69 6.22 6.00
N GLU A 30 -10.45 6.46 6.39
CA GLU A 30 -9.72 7.69 6.10
C GLU A 30 -8.81 7.47 4.89
N PHE A 31 -8.69 8.48 4.02
CA PHE A 31 -7.95 8.35 2.75
C PHE A 31 -6.81 9.37 2.64
N SER A 32 -5.75 9.00 1.91
CA SER A 32 -4.63 9.90 1.61
C SER A 32 -5.00 10.99 0.60
N GLY A 33 -6.15 10.83 -0.07
CA GLY A 33 -6.73 11.75 -1.02
C GLY A 33 -8.05 11.18 -1.54
N THR A 34 -8.87 12.03 -2.16
CA THR A 34 -10.20 11.62 -2.63
C THR A 34 -10.45 12.01 -4.09
N ASP A 35 -9.76 13.04 -4.59
CA ASP A 35 -10.04 13.60 -5.91
C ASP A 35 -8.82 13.57 -6.85
N LEU A 36 -9.07 13.16 -8.09
CA LEU A 36 -8.16 13.36 -9.22
C LEU A 36 -8.71 14.51 -10.08
N TRP A 37 -8.61 15.75 -9.59
CA TRP A 37 -8.88 16.90 -10.44
C TRP A 37 -7.78 17.02 -11.51
N ILE A 38 -7.99 16.43 -12.68
CA ILE A 38 -7.10 16.62 -13.85
C ILE A 38 -7.24 18.09 -14.30
N LYS A 39 -6.28 18.93 -13.91
CA LYS A 39 -6.21 20.37 -14.24
C LYS A 39 -6.20 20.69 -15.75
N TYR A 40 -5.95 19.71 -16.63
CA TYR A 40 -5.78 19.93 -18.07
C TYR A 40 -7.00 19.61 -18.94
N THR A 41 -8.14 19.23 -18.35
CA THR A 41 -9.39 19.13 -19.10
C THR A 41 -10.19 20.42 -18.90
N PRO A 42 -10.50 21.20 -19.96
CA PRO A 42 -11.24 22.47 -19.86
C PRO A 42 -12.74 22.24 -19.64
N ILE A 43 -13.08 21.28 -18.78
CA ILE A 43 -14.45 20.94 -18.44
C ILE A 43 -14.62 21.18 -16.94
N ARG A 44 -14.94 22.44 -16.60
CA ARG A 44 -15.60 22.81 -15.34
C ARG A 44 -17.05 22.26 -15.28
N VAL A 45 -17.28 21.03 -15.75
CA VAL A 45 -18.62 20.40 -15.84
C VAL A 45 -18.65 19.01 -15.20
N LEU A 46 -17.53 18.38 -14.86
CA LEU A 46 -17.52 17.09 -14.16
C LEU A 46 -17.06 17.28 -12.71
N GLY A 47 -17.99 17.05 -11.78
CA GLY A 47 -17.94 17.49 -10.39
C GLY A 47 -16.96 16.71 -9.52
N GLY A 48 -15.68 17.05 -9.57
CA GLY A 48 -14.64 16.59 -8.63
C GLY A 48 -14.72 17.33 -7.29
N ARG A 49 -15.84 17.21 -6.58
CA ARG A 49 -15.89 17.47 -5.14
C ARG A 49 -16.80 16.41 -4.55
N LEU A 50 -16.20 15.42 -3.90
CA LEU A 50 -16.94 14.44 -3.09
C LEU A 50 -17.72 15.08 -1.93
N HIS A 51 -17.50 16.37 -1.63
CA HIS A 51 -18.04 17.02 -0.43
C HIS A 51 -18.81 18.33 -0.61
N THR A 52 -19.23 18.73 -1.82
CA THR A 52 -20.21 19.83 -1.92
C THR A 52 -21.28 19.52 -2.96
N GLU A 53 -22.50 19.44 -2.46
CA GLU A 53 -23.78 19.23 -3.15
C GLU A 53 -24.02 17.81 -3.66
N ALA A 54 -25.07 17.21 -3.11
CA ALA A 54 -25.67 16.01 -3.62
C ALA A 54 -25.81 16.13 -5.15
N ASN A 55 -25.29 15.14 -5.86
CA ASN A 55 -25.73 14.81 -7.22
C ASN A 55 -25.14 15.64 -8.38
N ARG A 56 -23.81 15.75 -8.48
CA ARG A 56 -23.12 15.93 -9.78
C ARG A 56 -22.44 14.66 -10.28
N ARG A 57 -23.10 13.50 -10.15
CA ARG A 57 -23.17 12.63 -11.32
C ARG A 57 -23.83 13.51 -12.37
N THR A 58 -23.07 14.06 -13.31
CA THR A 58 -23.63 14.79 -14.44
C THR A 58 -24.78 13.93 -14.94
N ILE A 59 -25.95 14.54 -15.21
CA ILE A 59 -27.20 13.87 -15.60
C ILE A 59 -27.00 12.85 -16.76
N ASN A 60 -25.83 12.88 -17.41
CA ASN A 60 -25.41 12.04 -18.52
C ASN A 60 -24.30 10.99 -18.19
N THR A 61 -24.00 10.71 -16.92
CA THR A 61 -22.96 9.73 -16.54
C THR A 61 -23.61 8.39 -16.25
N THR A 62 -23.24 7.33 -16.97
CA THR A 62 -23.74 5.98 -16.68
C THR A 62 -23.12 5.43 -15.39
N LEU A 63 -23.73 4.39 -14.81
CA LEU A 63 -23.16 3.71 -13.63
C LEU A 63 -21.77 3.16 -13.91
N GLU A 64 -21.55 2.62 -15.10
CA GLU A 64 -20.26 2.10 -15.55
C GLU A 64 -19.19 3.20 -15.60
N GLN A 65 -19.53 4.36 -16.17
CA GLN A 65 -18.61 5.50 -16.24
C GLN A 65 -18.26 6.02 -14.85
N GLY A 66 -19.26 6.16 -13.97
CA GLY A 66 -19.02 6.59 -12.60
C GLY A 66 -18.18 5.60 -11.79
N TYR A 67 -18.38 4.29 -12.02
CA TYR A 67 -17.53 3.26 -11.42
C TYR A 67 -16.09 3.38 -11.92
N GLU A 68 -15.87 3.54 -13.23
CA GLU A 68 -14.52 3.62 -13.80
C GLU A 68 -13.76 4.86 -13.32
N GLU A 69 -14.45 6.01 -13.21
CA GLU A 69 -13.87 7.23 -12.64
C GLU A 69 -13.49 7.04 -11.17
N LEU A 70 -14.39 6.46 -10.37
CA LEU A 70 -14.12 6.20 -8.95
C LEU A 70 -13.00 5.19 -8.78
N ARG A 71 -12.99 4.11 -9.57
CA ARG A 71 -11.95 3.08 -9.58
C ARG A 71 -10.58 3.69 -9.84
N LYS A 72 -10.46 4.57 -10.84
CA LYS A 72 -9.19 5.25 -11.17
C LYS A 72 -8.67 6.12 -10.04
N SER A 73 -9.56 6.78 -9.29
CA SER A 73 -9.18 7.55 -8.10
C SER A 73 -8.76 6.62 -6.95
N ALA A 74 -9.62 5.64 -6.63
CA ALA A 74 -9.43 4.72 -5.52
C ALA A 74 -8.19 3.82 -5.64
N THR A 75 -7.66 3.59 -6.86
CA THR A 75 -6.43 2.81 -7.07
C THR A 75 -5.15 3.62 -6.89
N GLN A 76 -5.23 4.96 -6.81
CA GLN A 76 -4.05 5.83 -6.70
C GLN A 76 -3.86 6.35 -5.27
N PHE A 77 -4.93 6.55 -4.52
CA PHE A 77 -4.89 6.97 -3.12
C PHE A 77 -4.98 5.75 -2.18
N LEU A 78 -4.45 5.90 -0.97
CA LEU A 78 -4.51 4.86 0.05
C LEU A 78 -5.66 5.10 1.00
N VAL A 79 -6.20 3.99 1.51
CA VAL A 79 -6.81 3.99 2.83
C VAL A 79 -5.69 4.04 3.87
N VAL A 80 -5.74 5.03 4.76
CA VAL A 80 -4.68 5.29 5.76
C VAL A 80 -5.09 4.82 7.16
N GLN A 81 -6.40 4.76 7.41
CA GLN A 81 -6.99 4.19 8.62
C GLN A 81 -8.33 3.56 8.28
N ILE A 82 -8.63 2.43 8.92
CA ILE A 82 -9.94 1.77 8.86
C ILE A 82 -10.56 1.79 10.25
N GLY A 83 -11.73 2.38 10.38
CA GLY A 83 -12.60 2.26 11.53
C GLY A 83 -13.53 1.06 11.38
N ILE A 84 -13.55 0.16 12.36
CA ILE A 84 -14.49 -0.96 12.44
C ILE A 84 -15.20 -0.87 13.78
N SER A 85 -16.53 -0.87 13.79
CA SER A 85 -17.32 -0.96 15.02
C SER A 85 -18.25 -2.15 14.96
N THR A 86 -18.11 -3.06 15.91
CA THR A 86 -18.98 -4.24 16.04
C THR A 86 -20.11 -3.92 17.02
N PHE A 87 -21.33 -4.37 16.71
CA PHE A 87 -22.52 -4.09 17.53
C PHE A 87 -23.20 -5.39 17.96
N LYS A 88 -23.43 -5.54 19.27
CA LYS A 88 -24.13 -6.68 19.86
C LYS A 88 -25.30 -6.16 20.70
N PHE A 89 -26.51 -6.66 20.50
CA PHE A 89 -27.65 -6.25 21.31
C PHE A 89 -27.51 -6.82 22.73
N ASP A 90 -27.73 -5.97 23.73
CA ASP A 90 -27.81 -6.36 25.14
C ASP A 90 -29.28 -6.30 25.59
N PRO A 91 -29.97 -7.46 25.70
CA PRO A 91 -31.37 -7.51 26.11
C PRO A 91 -31.62 -7.01 27.52
N SER A 92 -30.61 -7.06 28.41
CA SER A 92 -30.75 -6.63 29.80
C SER A 92 -30.93 -5.12 29.91
N ASN A 93 -30.27 -4.37 29.01
CA ASN A 93 -30.28 -2.91 28.96
C ASN A 93 -31.07 -2.36 27.76
N GLY A 94 -31.60 -3.22 26.89
CA GLY A 94 -32.38 -2.84 25.70
C GLY A 94 -31.61 -1.98 24.70
N SER A 95 -30.29 -2.13 24.62
CA SER A 95 -29.42 -1.27 23.81
C SER A 95 -28.31 -2.05 23.12
N TYR A 96 -27.64 -1.44 22.15
CA TYR A 96 -26.48 -2.06 21.49
C TYR A 96 -25.18 -1.70 22.20
N LEU A 97 -24.38 -2.72 22.50
CA LEU A 97 -22.99 -2.55 22.89
C LEU A 97 -22.11 -2.45 21.63
N ALA A 98 -21.43 -1.31 21.51
CA ALA A 98 -20.47 -1.06 20.42
C ALA A 98 -19.03 -1.32 20.89
N LYS A 99 -18.23 -2.01 20.08
CA LYS A 99 -16.77 -2.12 20.25
C LYS A 99 -16.07 -1.52 19.02
N PRO A 100 -15.60 -0.26 19.09
CA PRO A 100 -14.92 0.40 17.98
C PRO A 100 -13.41 0.14 17.98
N PHE A 101 -12.85 -0.05 16.79
CA PHE A 101 -11.45 -0.33 16.50
C PHE A 101 -10.97 0.60 15.38
N ASN A 102 -9.84 1.28 15.57
CA ASN A 102 -9.23 2.16 14.58
C ASN A 102 -7.88 1.57 14.16
N PHE A 103 -7.84 0.95 12.99
CA PHE A 103 -6.64 0.33 12.43
C PHE A 103 -5.88 1.35 11.61
N PHE A 104 -4.70 1.76 12.05
CA PHE A 104 -3.77 2.46 11.18
C PHE A 104 -3.10 1.44 10.28
N ILE A 105 -3.14 1.64 8.96
CA ILE A 105 -2.60 0.66 8.00
C ILE A 105 -1.59 1.32 7.07
N PHE A 106 -0.48 0.65 6.81
CA PHE A 106 0.58 1.18 5.95
C PHE A 106 1.11 0.10 5.00
N PRO A 107 1.22 0.39 3.69
CA PRO A 107 1.46 -0.63 2.67
C PRO A 107 2.94 -1.05 2.54
N THR A 108 3.63 -1.29 3.65
CA THR A 108 5.03 -1.75 3.65
C THR A 108 5.17 -3.21 4.07
N THR A 109 6.38 -3.75 3.98
CA THR A 109 6.77 -5.07 4.45
C THR A 109 7.73 -4.94 5.64
N THR A 110 7.89 -6.01 6.42
CA THR A 110 8.79 -6.03 7.59
C THR A 110 10.26 -5.80 7.24
N VAL A 111 10.64 -6.02 5.98
CA VAL A 111 12.02 -5.83 5.48
C VAL A 111 12.25 -4.44 4.87
N GLY A 112 11.26 -3.53 4.92
CA GLY A 112 11.36 -2.17 4.37
C GLY A 112 11.44 -2.11 2.83
N TYR A 113 11.65 -3.25 2.17
CA TYR A 113 11.60 -3.43 0.73
C TYR A 113 10.35 -4.23 0.38
N SER A 114 9.36 -3.56 -0.20
CA SER A 114 8.31 -4.25 -0.96
C SER A 114 8.89 -4.53 -2.35
N PRO A 115 8.99 -5.80 -2.79
CA PRO A 115 9.37 -6.12 -4.17
C PRO A 115 8.47 -5.44 -5.21
N GLN A 116 7.26 -5.02 -4.79
CA GLN A 116 6.29 -4.34 -5.64
C GLN A 116 6.43 -2.81 -5.65
N GLY A 117 7.25 -2.22 -4.77
CA GLY A 117 7.53 -0.78 -4.77
C GLY A 117 6.26 0.09 -4.80
N ARG A 118 5.30 -0.18 -3.90
CA ARG A 118 3.99 0.50 -3.91
C ARG A 118 4.17 2.02 -3.84
N CYS A 119 3.75 2.68 -4.92
CA CYS A 119 3.63 4.13 -4.98
C CYS A 119 2.15 4.51 -4.84
N PHE A 120 1.90 5.60 -4.12
CA PHE A 120 0.58 6.15 -3.95
C PHE A 120 0.62 7.67 -3.99
N LEU A 121 -0.53 8.27 -4.25
CA LEU A 121 -0.71 9.72 -4.25
C LEU A 121 -1.23 10.19 -2.89
N THR A 122 -0.97 11.46 -2.61
CA THR A 122 -1.54 12.18 -1.48
C THR A 122 -2.11 13.50 -1.95
N GLU A 123 -3.29 13.86 -1.46
CA GLU A 123 -3.93 15.14 -1.73
C GLU A 123 -3.68 16.08 -0.54
N ALA A 124 -3.08 17.25 -0.81
CA ALA A 124 -2.70 18.18 0.27
C ALA A 124 -3.89 18.64 1.12
N SER A 125 -5.06 18.86 0.50
CA SER A 125 -6.31 19.19 1.19
C SER A 125 -6.80 18.09 2.12
N SER A 126 -6.69 16.82 1.70
CA SER A 126 -7.06 15.67 2.54
C SER A 126 -6.11 15.52 3.72
N LEU A 127 -4.80 15.66 3.51
CA LEU A 127 -3.83 15.63 4.61
C LEU A 127 -4.04 16.80 5.59
N ASP A 128 -4.32 18.01 5.10
CA ASP A 128 -4.64 19.17 5.96
C ASP A 128 -5.93 18.94 6.77
N PHE A 129 -6.96 18.36 6.15
CA PHE A 129 -8.19 17.97 6.86
C PHE A 129 -7.92 16.94 7.96
N LEU A 130 -7.17 15.88 7.65
CA LEU A 130 -6.78 14.86 8.62
C LEU A 130 -5.95 15.47 9.77
N ALA A 131 -4.99 16.33 9.46
CA ALA A 131 -4.18 17.03 10.45
C ALA A 131 -5.04 17.88 11.41
N LYS A 132 -6.01 18.62 10.87
CA LYS A 132 -6.96 19.42 11.67
C LYS A 132 -7.84 18.57 12.58
N ASN A 133 -8.19 17.36 12.15
CA ASN A 133 -8.94 16.38 12.94
C ASN A 133 -8.03 15.49 13.82
N ARG A 134 -6.77 15.90 14.04
CA ARG A 134 -5.81 15.24 14.93
C ARG A 134 -5.43 13.83 14.51
N PHE A 135 -5.47 13.54 13.21
CA PHE A 135 -4.87 12.32 12.67
C PHE A 135 -3.37 12.32 12.94
N ASP A 136 -2.85 11.21 13.46
CA ASP A 136 -1.43 11.07 13.76
C ASP A 136 -0.69 10.37 12.62
N PHE A 137 -0.04 11.17 11.78
CA PHE A 137 0.75 10.67 10.64
C PHE A 137 1.96 9.83 11.07
N ASN A 138 2.48 10.04 12.29
CA ASN A 138 3.58 9.22 12.80
C ASN A 138 3.08 7.82 13.16
N LYS A 139 1.90 7.72 13.79
CA LYS A 139 1.26 6.40 14.01
C LYS A 139 1.00 5.69 12.69
N TRP A 140 0.51 6.41 11.69
CA TRP A 140 0.26 5.84 10.36
C TRP A 140 1.53 5.28 9.71
N ILE A 141 2.58 6.08 9.59
CA ILE A 141 3.78 5.68 8.84
C ILE A 141 4.68 4.73 9.64
N HIS A 142 4.96 5.04 10.92
CA HIS A 142 5.91 4.26 11.72
C HIS A 142 5.30 3.01 12.32
N HIS A 143 4.01 3.05 12.67
CA HIS A 143 3.32 2.01 13.42
C HIS A 143 2.10 1.44 12.69
N GLY A 144 1.88 1.79 11.42
CA GLY A 144 0.79 1.24 10.63
C GLY A 144 0.91 -0.28 10.47
N VAL A 145 -0.19 -0.98 10.67
CA VAL A 145 -0.29 -2.42 10.41
C VAL A 145 -0.02 -2.68 8.93
N HIS A 146 0.94 -3.56 8.66
CA HIS A 146 1.31 -3.93 7.31
C HIS A 146 0.23 -4.81 6.67
N TYR A 147 0.02 -4.66 5.37
CA TYR A 147 -0.95 -5.47 4.62
C TYR A 147 -0.47 -5.80 3.22
N MET A 148 -0.93 -6.94 2.70
CA MET A 148 -0.72 -7.39 1.33
C MET A 148 -2.04 -7.82 0.71
N THR A 149 -2.16 -7.66 -0.60
CA THR A 149 -3.23 -8.26 -1.39
C THR A 149 -2.97 -9.76 -1.53
N LYS A 150 -4.01 -10.53 -1.89
CA LYS A 150 -3.91 -11.95 -2.22
C LYS A 150 -2.82 -12.22 -3.27
N HIS A 151 -2.72 -11.38 -4.29
CA HIS A 151 -1.73 -11.54 -5.34
C HIS A 151 -0.30 -11.32 -4.85
N GLU A 152 -0.08 -10.32 -3.99
CA GLU A 152 1.24 -10.07 -3.39
C GLU A 152 1.63 -11.17 -2.40
N GLU A 153 0.66 -11.72 -1.66
CA GLU A 153 0.87 -12.88 -0.79
C GLU A 153 1.31 -14.11 -1.58
N GLU A 154 0.65 -14.42 -2.70
CA GLU A 154 1.02 -15.52 -3.61
C GLU A 154 2.46 -15.35 -4.14
N ILE A 155 2.81 -14.15 -4.59
CA ILE A 155 4.18 -13.84 -5.04
C ILE A 155 5.17 -14.02 -3.89
N PHE A 156 4.86 -13.50 -2.70
CA PHE A 156 5.72 -13.60 -1.53
C PHE A 156 5.98 -15.05 -1.14
N ILE A 157 4.94 -15.89 -1.07
CA ILE A 157 5.05 -17.33 -0.75
C ILE A 157 5.90 -18.05 -1.81
N ARG A 158 5.65 -17.76 -3.10
CA ARG A 158 6.40 -18.35 -4.21
C ARG A 158 7.89 -18.02 -4.10
N GLU A 159 8.25 -16.75 -3.92
CA GLU A 159 9.65 -16.33 -3.79
C GLU A 159 10.30 -16.92 -2.53
N ARG A 160 9.59 -16.97 -1.40
CA ARG A 160 10.10 -17.60 -0.18
C ARG A 160 10.35 -19.10 -0.35
N THR A 161 9.49 -19.79 -1.08
CA THR A 161 9.64 -21.22 -1.38
C THR A 161 10.82 -21.45 -2.32
N ARG A 162 10.95 -20.63 -3.37
CA ARG A 162 12.08 -20.62 -4.31
C ARG A 162 13.42 -20.46 -3.60
N LEU A 163 13.52 -19.46 -2.71
CA LEU A 163 14.70 -19.22 -1.89
C LEU A 163 15.02 -20.38 -0.93
N ALA A 164 14.00 -20.96 -0.29
CA ALA A 164 14.18 -22.13 0.59
C ALA A 164 14.69 -23.36 -0.18
N ASN A 165 14.34 -23.48 -1.46
CA ASN A 165 14.79 -24.55 -2.35
C ASN A 165 16.15 -24.27 -3.02
N ASN A 166 16.84 -23.17 -2.68
CA ASN A 166 18.09 -22.72 -3.32
C ASN A 166 17.97 -22.51 -4.84
N GLU A 167 16.77 -22.20 -5.34
CA GLU A 167 16.54 -21.84 -6.74
C GLU A 167 16.92 -20.37 -6.96
N PHE A 168 18.23 -20.11 -7.04
CA PHE A 168 18.74 -18.77 -7.36
C PHE A 168 18.61 -18.47 -8.85
N ASP A 169 18.33 -17.22 -9.17
CA ASP A 169 18.50 -16.73 -10.53
C ASP A 169 19.97 -16.94 -10.92
N VAL A 170 20.21 -17.78 -11.93
CA VAL A 170 21.56 -17.97 -12.47
C VAL A 170 21.93 -16.66 -13.13
N ILE A 171 22.77 -15.86 -12.47
CA ILE A 171 23.40 -14.71 -13.10
C ILE A 171 24.24 -15.28 -14.23
N GLY A 172 23.75 -15.16 -15.47
CA GLY A 172 24.49 -15.54 -16.65
C GLY A 172 25.77 -14.72 -16.68
N VAL A 173 26.90 -15.36 -16.41
CA VAL A 173 28.20 -14.74 -16.58
C VAL A 173 28.43 -14.63 -18.08
N ASP A 174 28.70 -13.42 -18.57
CA ASP A 174 29.13 -13.22 -19.95
C ASP A 174 30.35 -14.11 -20.21
N PRO A 175 30.33 -14.98 -21.25
CA PRO A 175 31.45 -15.86 -21.56
C PRO A 175 32.80 -15.14 -21.65
N THR A 176 32.81 -13.86 -22.05
CA THR A 176 34.01 -13.02 -22.13
C THR A 176 34.60 -12.66 -20.76
N GLN A 177 33.81 -12.71 -19.69
CA GLN A 177 34.24 -12.43 -18.32
C GLN A 177 34.61 -13.68 -17.51
N LEU A 178 34.35 -14.89 -18.04
CA LEU A 178 34.69 -16.15 -17.39
C LEU A 178 36.20 -16.27 -17.12
N ALA A 179 37.04 -15.88 -18.09
CA ALA A 179 38.50 -15.94 -17.95
C ALA A 179 39.02 -15.04 -16.81
N TRP A 180 38.42 -13.85 -16.64
CA TRP A 180 38.76 -12.94 -15.54
C TRP A 180 38.33 -13.49 -14.18
N LEU A 181 37.13 -14.06 -14.08
CA LEU A 181 36.62 -14.68 -12.85
C LEU A 181 37.38 -15.95 -12.45
N GLN A 182 37.92 -16.69 -13.42
CA GLN A 182 38.72 -17.90 -13.19
C GLN A 182 40.20 -17.62 -12.87
N GLY A 183 40.60 -16.34 -12.83
CA GLY A 183 41.96 -15.96 -12.45
C GLY A 183 43.01 -16.22 -13.53
N GLU A 184 42.60 -16.45 -14.79
CA GLU A 184 43.54 -16.54 -15.91
C GLU A 184 43.99 -15.13 -16.29
N MET A 185 45.02 -14.64 -15.59
CA MET A 185 45.73 -13.43 -15.97
C MET A 185 46.28 -13.60 -17.39
N LEU A 186 45.69 -12.88 -18.36
CA LEU A 186 46.27 -12.71 -19.68
C LEU A 186 47.67 -12.10 -19.49
N VAL A 187 48.71 -12.90 -19.71
CA VAL A 187 50.09 -12.43 -19.77
C VAL A 187 50.20 -11.55 -21.01
N VAL A 188 50.05 -10.24 -20.84
CA VAL A 188 50.33 -9.29 -21.91
C VAL A 188 51.84 -9.30 -22.15
N ALA A 189 52.25 -9.87 -23.29
CA ALA A 189 53.65 -9.85 -23.72
C ALA A 189 54.14 -8.40 -23.85
N PRO A 190 55.39 -8.07 -23.46
CA PRO A 190 55.88 -6.70 -23.50
C PRO A 190 56.02 -6.23 -24.95
N SER A 191 55.44 -5.08 -25.25
CA SER A 191 55.59 -4.37 -26.52
C SER A 191 57.06 -3.95 -26.72
N SER A 192 57.65 -4.38 -27.83
CA SER A 192 59.01 -4.01 -28.23
C SER A 192 59.10 -2.49 -28.45
N VAL A 193 59.82 -1.80 -27.58
CA VAL A 193 60.27 -0.42 -27.78
C VAL A 193 61.23 -0.41 -28.96
N ARG A 194 60.85 0.23 -30.08
CA ARG A 194 61.79 0.58 -31.14
C ARG A 194 62.55 1.84 -30.73
N GLU A 195 63.80 1.66 -30.33
CA GLU A 195 64.79 2.75 -30.37
C GLU A 195 65.03 3.13 -31.84
N HIS A 196 64.90 4.42 -32.16
CA HIS A 196 65.55 4.99 -33.34
C HIS A 196 66.62 5.97 -32.86
N ALA A 197 67.85 5.59 -33.19
CA ALA A 197 69.08 6.31 -32.94
C ALA A 197 69.26 7.47 -33.94
N LYS A 198 69.82 8.56 -33.40
CA LYS A 198 70.57 9.67 -34.02
C LYS A 198 70.04 10.34 -35.28
#